data_AF-A0A2R8C236-F1
#
_entry.id   AF-A0A2R8C236-F1
#
_cell.length_a   1.000
_cell.length_b   1.000
_cell.length_c   1.000
_cell.angle_alpha   90.00
_cell.angle_beta   90.00
_cell.angle_gamma   90.00
#
_symmetry.space_group_name_H-M   'P 1'
#
loop_
_entity.id
_entity.type
_entity.pdbx_description
1 polymer ?
#
loop_
_entity_poly.entity_id
_entity_poly.type
_entity_poly.pdbx_seq_one_letter_code
_entity_poly.pdbx_strand_id
1 'polypeptide(L)'
;MVENELAVSAIDDDGEPEGIDAPRGGGWGEYPLDAVFVRTEQRTVAEVVKRIQKGRFVLDPDFQRDFVWEKTKQSKLIESTIMRIPLPVFYVAETPDGRIIVVDGLQRLTTFTRFLDNKLSVVR
;
A
#
# COMPACT_ATOMS: atom_id res chain seq x y z
N MET A 1 -59.72 8.15 -27.78
CA MET A 1 -59.39 6.80 -27.30
C MET A 1 -58.01 6.48 -27.84
N VAL A 2 -56.95 6.20 -27.09
CA VAL A 2 -56.64 6.26 -25.66
C VAL A 2 -55.09 6.33 -25.66
N GLU A 3 -54.55 7.26 -24.87
CA GLU A 3 -53.22 7.28 -24.23
C GLU A 3 -51.94 7.03 -25.06
N ASN A 4 -51.07 8.05 -25.09
CA ASN A 4 -49.63 7.83 -25.01
C ASN A 4 -49.02 8.87 -24.05
N GLU A 5 -49.38 8.77 -22.77
CA GLU A 5 -48.83 9.54 -21.65
C GLU A 5 -47.56 8.89 -21.08
N LEU A 6 -46.56 8.55 -21.91
CA LEU A 6 -45.35 7.85 -21.41
C LEU A 6 -44.01 8.45 -21.86
N ALA A 7 -43.96 9.71 -22.27
CA ALA A 7 -42.70 10.34 -22.72
C ALA A 7 -42.39 11.69 -22.05
N VAL A 8 -42.93 11.97 -20.86
CA VAL A 8 -42.64 13.21 -20.09
C VAL A 8 -42.02 12.86 -18.74
N SER A 9 -41.04 11.97 -18.72
CA SER A 9 -40.31 11.61 -17.48
C SER A 9 -38.83 11.30 -17.71
N ALA A 10 -38.26 11.78 -18.82
CA ALA A 10 -36.87 11.48 -19.19
C ALA A 10 -36.08 12.75 -19.56
N ILE A 11 -36.61 13.93 -19.20
CA ILE A 11 -36.03 15.23 -19.50
C ILE A 11 -36.19 16.11 -18.26
N ASP A 12 -35.09 16.68 -17.77
CA ASP A 12 -35.11 17.58 -16.62
C ASP A 12 -35.62 18.99 -16.99
N ASP A 13 -35.77 19.88 -16.00
CA ASP A 13 -36.29 21.26 -16.16
C ASP A 13 -35.44 22.12 -17.12
N ASP A 14 -34.19 21.71 -17.35
CA ASP A 14 -33.23 22.34 -18.27
C ASP A 14 -33.26 21.72 -19.68
N GLY A 15 -34.10 20.70 -19.91
CA GLY A 15 -34.29 20.06 -21.22
C GLY A 15 -33.24 18.99 -21.57
N GLU A 16 -32.49 18.50 -20.58
CA GLU A 16 -31.45 17.48 -20.76
C GLU A 16 -31.96 16.06 -20.43
N PRO A 17 -31.46 15.01 -21.12
CA PRO A 17 -31.91 13.65 -20.89
C PRO A 17 -31.55 13.17 -19.47
N GLU A 18 -32.57 12.81 -18.69
CA GLU A 18 -32.40 12.35 -17.32
C GLU A 18 -31.66 10.98 -17.30
N GLY A 19 -30.58 10.86 -16.52
CA GLY A 19 -29.76 9.63 -16.42
C GLY A 19 -28.45 9.65 -17.22
N ILE A 20 -28.17 10.73 -17.96
CA ILE A 20 -26.83 11.02 -18.45
C ILE A 20 -26.22 12.01 -17.47
N ASP A 21 -25.40 11.53 -16.54
CA ASP A 21 -24.53 12.44 -15.79
C ASP A 21 -23.60 13.08 -16.82
N ALA A 22 -23.89 14.32 -17.23
CA ALA A 22 -22.90 15.16 -17.89
C ALA A 22 -21.63 15.06 -17.04
N PRO A 23 -20.44 14.83 -17.62
CA PRO A 23 -19.23 14.71 -16.84
C PRO A 23 -19.01 16.07 -16.17
N ARG A 24 -19.53 16.22 -14.93
CA ARG A 24 -19.26 17.35 -14.06
C ARG A 24 -17.76 17.30 -13.91
N GLY A 25 -17.09 18.24 -14.56
CA GLY A 25 -15.65 18.37 -14.64
C GLY A 25 -15.06 18.62 -13.25
N GLY A 26 -15.02 17.56 -12.45
CA GLY A 26 -14.15 17.34 -11.31
C GLY A 26 -13.36 16.09 -11.62
N GLY A 27 -12.76 16.03 -12.81
CA GLY A 27 -11.68 15.08 -13.05
C GLY A 27 -10.60 15.30 -11.99
N TRP A 28 -9.78 14.27 -11.75
CA TRP A 28 -8.64 14.29 -10.83
C TRP A 28 -7.53 15.32 -11.23
N GLY A 29 -7.88 16.44 -11.84
CA GLY A 29 -6.98 17.40 -12.48
C GLY A 29 -6.17 18.27 -11.51
N GLU A 30 -6.46 18.22 -10.21
CA GLU A 30 -5.71 18.97 -9.20
C GLU A 30 -4.80 18.08 -8.33
N TYR A 31 -4.87 16.76 -8.49
CA TYR A 31 -3.92 15.86 -7.85
C TYR A 31 -2.62 15.88 -8.64
N PRO A 32 -1.47 16.23 -8.03
CA PRO A 32 -0.20 16.32 -8.73
C PRO A 32 0.36 14.90 -8.94
N LEU A 33 -0.32 14.10 -9.76
CA LEU A 33 0.09 12.74 -10.11
C LEU A 33 1.49 12.75 -10.72
N ASP A 34 1.83 13.79 -11.48
CA ASP A 34 3.13 13.99 -12.12
C ASP A 34 4.26 14.36 -11.14
N ALA A 35 3.92 14.82 -9.93
CA ALA A 35 4.93 15.18 -8.92
C ALA A 35 5.36 13.98 -8.05
N VAL A 36 4.59 12.88 -8.08
CA VAL A 36 4.87 11.69 -7.25
C VAL A 36 5.64 10.67 -8.07
N PHE A 37 6.96 10.66 -7.92
CA PHE A 37 7.84 9.66 -8.53
C PHE A 37 7.72 8.31 -7.80
N VAL A 38 6.91 7.40 -8.35
CA VAL A 38 6.81 6.01 -7.88
C VAL A 38 7.73 5.12 -8.71
N ARG A 39 8.58 4.34 -8.03
CA ARG A 39 9.45 3.35 -8.68
C ARG A 39 9.35 2.00 -7.98
N THR A 40 9.36 0.94 -8.77
CA THR A 40 9.38 -0.44 -8.28
C THR A 40 10.78 -1.00 -8.41
N GLU A 41 11.35 -1.46 -7.31
CA GLU A 41 12.69 -2.06 -7.28
C GLU A 41 12.62 -3.45 -6.66
N GLN A 42 13.32 -4.41 -7.27
CA GLN A 42 13.54 -5.71 -6.66
C GLN A 42 14.83 -5.68 -5.85
N ARG A 43 14.75 -6.08 -4.58
CA ARG A 43 15.89 -6.17 -3.66
C ARG A 43 15.80 -7.46 -2.86
N THR A 44 16.96 -7.99 -2.47
CA THR A 44 17.01 -9.15 -1.59
C THR A 44 16.67 -8.73 -0.15
N VAL A 45 16.06 -9.63 0.61
CA VAL A 45 15.77 -9.39 2.04
C VAL A 45 17.05 -9.05 2.82
N ALA A 46 18.15 -9.75 2.52
CA ALA A 46 19.44 -9.51 3.17
C ALA A 46 19.97 -8.09 2.93
N GLU A 47 19.83 -7.56 1.72
CA GLU A 47 20.23 -6.18 1.41
C GLU A 47 19.38 -5.16 2.15
N VAL A 48 18.06 -5.35 2.17
CA VAL A 48 17.14 -4.47 2.90
C VAL A 48 17.47 -4.46 4.39
N VAL A 49 17.67 -5.63 5.00
CA VAL A 49 18.03 -5.75 6.42
C VAL A 49 19.40 -5.11 6.71
N LYS A 50 20.39 -5.28 5.83
CA LYS A 50 21.68 -4.60 5.97
C LYS A 50 21.55 -3.08 5.94
N ARG A 51 20.65 -2.52 5.14
CA ARG A 51 20.37 -1.08 5.09
C ARG A 51 19.63 -0.61 6.35
N ILE A 52 18.70 -1.42 6.88
CA ILE A 52 18.04 -1.18 8.17
C ILE A 52 19.08 -1.10 9.29
N GLN A 53 19.98 -2.08 9.39
CA GLN A 53 21.04 -2.12 10.41
C GLN A 53 22.01 -0.92 10.31
N LYS A 54 22.18 -0.35 9.11
CA LYS A 54 22.97 0.87 8.87
C LYS A 54 22.21 2.17 9.18
N GLY A 55 21.00 2.11 9.72
CA GLY A 55 20.19 3.28 10.05
C GLY A 55 19.63 4.02 8.84
N ARG A 56 19.61 3.39 7.65
CA ARG A 56 19.03 4.02 6.44
C ARG A 56 17.51 3.95 6.40
N PHE A 57 16.91 3.08 7.20
CA PHE A 57 15.46 2.92 7.30
C PHE A 57 14.94 3.45 8.63
N VAL A 58 13.80 4.13 8.57
CA VAL A 58 13.00 4.55 9.73
C VAL A 58 11.87 3.53 9.87
N LEU A 59 11.95 2.70 10.91
CA LEU A 59 10.99 1.63 11.19
C LEU A 59 9.91 2.04 12.21
N ASP A 60 10.04 3.18 12.88
CA ASP A 60 9.13 3.65 13.92
C ASP A 60 8.54 5.05 13.65
N PRO A 61 8.02 5.34 12.43
CA PRO A 61 7.41 6.64 12.22
C PRO A 61 6.13 6.80 13.06
N ASP A 62 5.81 8.03 13.46
CA ASP A 62 4.74 8.35 14.42
C ASP A 62 3.33 7.84 14.06
N PHE A 63 3.10 7.52 12.78
CA PHE A 63 1.84 6.99 12.27
C PHE A 63 1.74 5.46 12.29
N GLN A 64 2.82 4.75 12.64
CA GLN A 64 2.81 3.28 12.69
C GLN A 64 2.24 2.76 14.00
N ARG A 65 1.57 1.61 13.91
CA ARG A 65 1.10 0.88 15.08
C ARG A 65 2.26 0.12 15.72
N ASP A 66 2.09 -0.15 17.01
CA ASP A 66 3.02 -1.01 17.75
C ASP A 66 3.25 -2.37 17.07
N PHE A 67 4.40 -2.96 17.35
CA PHE A 67 4.70 -4.32 16.92
C PHE A 67 3.84 -5.33 17.69
N VAL A 68 2.88 -5.96 17.00
CA VAL A 68 1.88 -6.87 17.61
C VAL A 68 1.96 -8.31 17.08
N TRP A 69 2.93 -8.63 16.23
CA TRP A 69 3.05 -9.99 15.71
C TRP A 69 3.65 -10.97 16.73
N GLU A 70 2.84 -11.92 17.17
CA GLU A 70 3.30 -13.06 17.96
C GLU A 70 4.34 -13.91 17.23
N LYS A 71 5.19 -14.63 17.99
CA LYS A 71 6.27 -15.48 17.44
C LYS A 71 5.77 -16.49 16.40
N THR A 72 4.57 -17.05 16.58
CA THR A 72 3.96 -17.99 15.62
C THR A 72 3.70 -17.32 14.27
N LYS A 73 3.19 -16.09 14.26
CA LYS A 73 2.91 -15.35 13.02
C LYS A 73 4.21 -14.95 12.32
N GLN A 74 5.21 -14.54 13.10
CA GLN A 74 6.55 -14.27 12.60
C GLN A 74 7.16 -15.54 11.94
N SER A 75 7.04 -16.70 12.60
CA SER A 75 7.55 -17.99 12.09
C SER A 75 6.89 -18.39 10.77
N LYS A 76 5.56 -18.23 10.64
CA LYS A 76 4.83 -18.51 9.39
C LYS A 76 5.33 -17.66 8.21
N LEU A 77 5.69 -16.39 8.45
CA LEU A 77 6.27 -15.54 7.40
C LEU A 77 7.62 -16.08 6.93
N ILE A 78 8.49 -16.46 7.86
CA ILE A 78 9.79 -17.03 7.54
C ILE A 78 9.64 -18.34 6.77
N GLU A 79 8.75 -19.23 7.23
CA GLU A 79 8.45 -20.49 6.55
C GLU A 79 7.94 -20.26 5.12
N SER A 80 6.97 -19.35 4.94
CA SER A 80 6.45 -18.96 3.62
C SER A 80 7.57 -18.46 2.69
N THR A 81 8.51 -17.68 3.23
CA THR A 81 9.64 -17.16 2.48
C THR A 81 10.59 -18.28 2.03
N ILE A 82 10.89 -19.25 2.90
CA ILE A 82 11.72 -20.42 2.58
C ILE A 82 11.03 -21.31 1.53
N MET A 83 9.71 -21.47 1.63
CA MET A 83 8.88 -22.18 0.66
C MET A 83 8.69 -21.43 -0.67
N ARG A 84 9.31 -20.26 -0.85
CA ARG A 84 9.22 -19.43 -2.05
C ARG A 84 7.78 -18.98 -2.38
N ILE A 85 6.94 -18.86 -1.35
CA ILE A 85 5.62 -18.25 -1.51
C ILE A 85 5.83 -16.74 -1.72
N PRO A 86 5.25 -16.14 -2.77
CA PRO A 86 5.42 -14.72 -3.04
C PRO A 86 4.85 -13.87 -1.92
N LEU A 87 5.62 -12.87 -1.50
CA LEU A 87 5.20 -11.91 -0.49
C LEU A 87 4.56 -10.69 -1.15
N PRO A 88 3.57 -10.04 -0.51
CA PRO A 88 3.06 -8.76 -0.98
C PRO A 88 4.18 -7.73 -1.13
N VAL A 89 4.03 -6.77 -2.03
CA VAL A 89 4.97 -5.66 -2.19
C VAL A 89 5.15 -4.88 -0.88
N PHE A 90 6.29 -4.19 -0.77
CA PHE A 90 6.59 -3.28 0.33
C PHE A 90 6.51 -1.86 -0.19
N TYR A 91 5.78 -1.00 0.53
CA TYR A 91 5.69 0.42 0.21
C TYR A 91 6.58 1.21 1.15
N VAL A 92 7.44 2.04 0.57
CA VAL A 92 8.37 2.89 1.30
C VAL A 92 8.41 4.27 0.67
N ALA A 93 8.69 5.28 1.48
CA ALA A 93 8.90 6.65 1.04
C ALA A 93 10.37 7.03 1.24
N GLU A 94 10.94 7.77 0.30
CA GLU A 94 12.27 8.35 0.44
C GLU A 94 12.13 9.79 0.91
N THR A 95 12.87 10.15 1.97
CA THR A 95 12.90 11.51 2.49
C THR A 95 13.95 12.35 1.76
N PRO A 96 13.89 13.69 1.81
CA PRO A 96 14.89 14.56 1.17
C PRO A 96 16.33 14.32 1.64
N ASP A 97 16.53 13.82 2.87
CA ASP A 97 17.82 13.42 3.43
C ASP A 97 18.25 11.99 3.04
N GLY A 98 17.49 11.31 2.17
CA GLY A 98 17.80 10.00 1.61
C GLY A 98 17.56 8.83 2.58
N ARG A 99 16.86 9.06 3.70
CA ARG A 99 16.36 7.99 4.56
C ARG A 99 15.10 7.39 3.95
N ILE A 100 14.85 6.14 4.30
CA ILE A 100 13.69 5.40 3.80
C ILE A 100 12.71 5.21 4.94
N ILE A 101 11.53 5.79 4.82
CA ILE A 101 10.42 5.60 5.76
C ILE A 101 9.58 4.42 5.29
N VAL A 102 9.31 3.47 6.17
CA VAL A 102 8.42 2.35 5.86
C VAL A 102 6.97 2.81 5.95
N VAL A 103 6.24 2.70 4.85
CA VAL A 103 4.81 3.02 4.78
C VAL A 103 3.98 1.76 5.03
N ASP A 104 4.37 0.64 4.43
CA ASP A 104 3.78 -0.69 4.67
C ASP A 104 4.85 -1.77 4.91
N GLY A 105 4.47 -2.81 5.64
CA GLY A 105 5.30 -4.00 5.81
C GLY A 105 6.25 -3.94 7.01
N LEU A 106 6.05 -3.01 7.93
CA LEU A 106 6.85 -2.87 9.15
C LEU A 106 6.99 -4.20 9.92
N GLN A 107 5.87 -4.87 10.23
CA GLN A 107 5.88 -6.12 10.98
C GLN A 107 6.69 -7.21 10.24
N ARG A 108 6.63 -7.22 8.91
CA ARG A 108 7.35 -8.17 8.05
C ARG A 108 8.86 -7.88 8.05
N LEU A 109 9.26 -6.62 7.85
CA LEU A 109 10.67 -6.21 7.88
C LEU A 109 11.30 -6.41 9.26
N THR A 110 10.56 -6.11 10.33
CA THR A 110 11.00 -6.37 11.71
C THR A 110 11.17 -7.86 11.96
N THR A 111 10.26 -8.70 11.44
CA THR A 111 10.39 -10.17 11.52
C THR A 111 11.66 -10.66 10.81
N PHE A 112 11.92 -10.20 9.58
CA PHE A 112 13.15 -10.57 8.86
C PHE A 112 14.42 -10.11 9.58
N THR A 113 14.40 -8.89 10.12
CA THR A 113 15.52 -8.34 10.89
C THR A 113 15.78 -9.19 12.14
N ARG A 114 14.73 -9.53 12.91
CA ARG A 114 14.85 -10.39 14.10
C ARG A 114 15.35 -11.79 13.76
N PHE A 115 14.88 -12.38 12.65
CA PHE A 115 15.33 -13.68 12.20
C PHE A 115 16.83 -13.68 11.83
N LEU A 116 17.27 -12.71 11.03
CA LEU A 116 18.68 -12.61 10.61
C LEU A 116 19.63 -12.21 11.75
N ASP A 117 19.13 -11.51 12.77
CA ASP A 117 19.88 -11.19 14.00
C ASP A 117 19.92 -12.36 15.00
N ASN A 118 19.42 -13.55 14.65
CA ASN A 118 19.27 -14.71 15.56
C ASN A 118 18.40 -14.42 16.81
N LYS A 119 17.53 -13.41 16.76
CA LYS A 119 16.59 -13.04 17.85
C LYS A 119 15.23 -13.74 17.74
N LEU A 120 14.97 -14.42 16.62
CA LEU A 120 13.77 -15.19 16.36
C LEU A 120 14.17 -16.58 15.87
N SER A 121 13.74 -17.61 16.58
CA SER A 121 13.74 -18.99 16.09
C SER A 121 12.38 -19.34 15.51
N VAL A 122 12.37 -20.12 14.43
CA VAL A 122 11.12 -20.62 13.83
C VAL A 122 10.52 -21.66 14.77
N VAL A 123 9.30 -21.39 15.23
CA VAL A 123 8.51 -22.35 16.01
C VAL A 123 7.55 -23.09 15.07
N ARG A 124 7.35 -24.38 15.34
CA ARG A 124 6.40 -25.25 14.61
C ARG A 124 5.01 -25.18 15.22
#